data_AF-A0A3A5ALR4-F1
#
_entry.id   AF-A0A3A5ALR4-F1
#
_cell.length_a   1.000
_cell.length_b   1.000
_cell.length_c   1.000
_cell.angle_alpha   90.00
_cell.angle_beta   90.00
_cell.angle_gamma   90.00
#
_symmetry.space_group_name_H-M   'P 1'
#
loop_
_entity.id
_entity.type
_entity.pdbx_description
1 polymer ?
#
loop_
_entity_poly.entity_id
_entity_poly.type
_entity_poly.pdbx_seq_one_letter_code
_entity_poly.pdbx_strand_id
1 'polypeptide(L)'
;MEENRYDVWALRIREAIHARQEGKAPRNSSSTVKELLLVLAFEAAAVVGAIGRNIDEVEIQGADRSDAMEGFLDQMLKFQEFAFIEYRYKVSSRKQPGIRFKAENTGAADPRVVVHYFRDLVFWDVDEQGNRIFFEPVRFDLTEGKIRAFPHPDLRSIYAGCTTWQAALRETLALPLRFLFDPREYPML
;
A
#
# COMPACT_ATOMS: atom_id res chain seq x y z
N MET A 1 5.31 14.03 30.57
CA MET A 1 5.73 14.62 29.29
C MET A 1 6.51 13.55 28.55
N GLU A 2 5.81 12.75 27.73
CA GLU A 2 6.43 11.74 26.87
C GLU A 2 6.87 12.44 25.57
N GLU A 3 8.10 12.94 25.53
CA GLU A 3 8.77 13.26 24.27
C GLU A 3 8.99 11.95 23.49
N ASN A 4 7.97 11.62 22.71
CA ASN A 4 8.04 11.10 21.36
C ASN A 4 8.93 9.85 21.13
N ARG A 5 8.46 8.69 21.60
CA ARG A 5 8.86 7.36 21.08
C ARG A 5 8.75 7.26 19.55
N TYR A 6 7.85 8.04 18.95
CA TYR A 6 7.70 8.18 17.50
C TYR A 6 8.91 8.88 16.86
N ASP A 7 9.39 9.98 17.42
CA ASP A 7 10.58 10.66 16.89
C ASP A 7 11.80 9.76 17.01
N VAL A 8 11.97 9.05 18.12
CA VAL A 8 13.10 8.14 18.31
C VAL A 8 13.05 6.95 17.33
N TRP A 9 11.87 6.40 17.04
CA TRP A 9 11.73 5.30 16.08
C TRP A 9 11.86 5.76 14.62
N ALA A 10 11.21 6.86 14.24
CA ALA A 10 11.31 7.44 12.90
C ALA A 10 12.70 8.03 12.62
N LEU A 11 13.39 8.51 13.66
CA LEU A 11 14.80 8.91 13.59
C LEU A 11 15.69 7.69 13.39
N ARG A 12 15.53 6.61 14.17
CA ARG A 12 16.30 5.37 13.99
C ARG A 12 16.08 4.72 12.62
N ILE A 13 14.87 4.82 12.06
CA ILE A 13 14.53 4.35 10.71
C ILE A 13 15.22 5.23 9.65
N ARG A 14 15.15 6.55 9.79
CA ARG A 14 15.88 7.48 8.91
C ARG A 14 17.39 7.31 9.01
N GLU A 15 17.92 7.10 10.20
CA GLU A 15 19.33 6.79 10.45
C GLU A 15 19.72 5.44 9.85
N ALA A 16 18.87 4.41 9.91
CA ALA A 16 19.13 3.13 9.22
C ALA A 16 19.11 3.26 7.69
N ILE A 17 18.25 4.14 7.15
CA ILE A 17 18.21 4.48 5.72
C ILE A 17 19.45 5.28 5.32
N HIS A 18 19.85 6.28 6.10
CA HIS A 18 21.02 7.13 5.84
C HIS A 18 22.34 6.41 6.06
N ALA A 19 22.49 5.57 7.10
CA ALA A 19 23.67 4.76 7.33
C ALA A 19 23.89 3.71 6.21
N ARG A 20 22.81 3.24 5.57
CA ARG A 20 22.89 2.43 4.34
C ARG A 20 23.30 3.25 3.10
N GLN A 21 23.11 4.57 3.11
CA GLN A 21 23.51 5.48 2.04
C GLN A 21 24.93 6.03 2.21
N GLU A 22 25.39 6.31 3.43
CA GLU A 22 26.72 6.88 3.72
C GLU A 22 27.90 5.94 3.37
N GLY A 23 27.65 4.64 3.24
CA GLY A 23 28.63 3.66 2.75
C GLY A 23 28.71 3.50 1.23
N LYS A 24 27.88 4.20 0.44
CA LYS A 24 27.86 4.10 -1.02
C LYS A 24 28.11 5.46 -1.67
N ALA A 25 29.24 5.53 -2.39
CA ALA A 25 29.63 6.59 -3.32
C ALA A 25 28.43 7.10 -4.16
N PRO A 26 28.46 8.36 -4.66
CA PRO A 26 27.27 9.09 -5.09
C PRO A 26 26.49 8.29 -6.13
N ARG A 27 25.34 7.74 -5.72
CA ARG A 27 24.43 7.00 -6.58
C ARG A 27 23.70 8.00 -7.49
N ASN A 28 24.34 8.36 -8.60
CA ASN A 28 23.59 8.51 -9.85
C ASN A 28 23.06 7.12 -10.21
N SER A 29 21.91 6.69 -9.71
CA SER A 29 21.36 5.37 -10.09
C SER A 29 19.86 5.28 -9.88
N SER A 30 19.13 5.02 -10.97
CA SER A 30 17.78 4.47 -10.96
C SER A 30 17.65 3.33 -9.95
N SER A 31 16.71 3.41 -9.02
CA SER A 31 16.38 2.31 -8.12
C SER A 31 15.82 1.12 -8.91
N THR A 32 16.16 -0.10 -8.51
CA THR A 32 15.58 -1.31 -9.12
C THR A 32 14.10 -1.45 -8.74
N VAL A 33 13.30 -2.14 -9.55
CA VAL A 33 11.88 -2.42 -9.24
C VAL A 33 11.73 -3.09 -7.87
N LYS A 34 12.65 -4.00 -7.51
CA LYS A 34 12.71 -4.61 -6.18
C LYS A 34 12.82 -3.57 -5.07
N GLU A 35 13.78 -2.64 -5.17
CA GLU A 35 13.99 -1.59 -4.18
C GLU A 35 12.72 -0.71 -4.05
N LEU A 36 12.05 -0.39 -5.16
CA LEU A 36 10.82 0.40 -5.14
C LEU A 36 9.64 -0.34 -4.49
N LEU A 37 9.47 -1.64 -4.78
CA LEU A 37 8.43 -2.47 -4.15
C LEU A 37 8.66 -2.57 -2.64
N LEU A 38 9.91 -2.70 -2.19
CA LEU A 38 10.27 -2.69 -0.77
C LEU A 38 9.94 -1.35 -0.13
N VAL A 39 10.33 -0.23 -0.76
CA VAL A 39 10.00 1.12 -0.26
C VAL A 39 8.50 1.31 -0.11
N LEU A 40 7.71 0.89 -1.11
CA LEU A 40 6.25 0.96 -1.06
C LEU A 40 5.71 0.10 0.09
N ALA A 41 6.20 -1.13 0.24
CA ALA A 41 5.77 -2.04 1.29
C ALA A 41 6.07 -1.53 2.70
N PHE A 42 7.24 -0.95 2.91
CA PHE A 42 7.61 -0.37 4.21
C PHE A 42 6.74 0.83 4.57
N GLU A 43 6.49 1.74 3.62
CA GLU A 43 5.58 2.87 3.86
C GLU A 43 4.17 2.36 4.14
N ALA A 44 3.68 1.36 3.41
CA ALA A 44 2.35 0.80 3.61
C ALA A 44 2.21 0.15 5.00
N ALA A 45 3.20 -0.63 5.43
CA ALA A 45 3.24 -1.24 6.75
C ALA A 45 3.30 -0.18 7.88
N ALA A 46 4.07 0.91 7.68
CA ALA A 46 4.14 2.00 8.64
C ALA A 46 2.78 2.70 8.80
N VAL A 47 2.08 2.95 7.70
CA VAL A 47 0.74 3.58 7.71
C VAL A 47 -0.29 2.67 8.37
N VAL A 48 -0.37 1.40 7.96
CA VAL A 48 -1.30 0.43 8.56
C VAL A 48 -1.03 0.24 10.04
N GLY A 49 0.25 0.16 10.43
CA GLY A 49 0.63 0.08 11.83
C GLY A 49 0.23 1.33 12.62
N ALA A 50 0.27 2.52 12.01
CA ALA A 50 -0.22 3.73 12.64
C ALA A 50 -1.75 3.71 12.79
N ILE A 51 -2.49 3.28 11.77
CA ILE A 51 -3.95 3.15 11.84
C ILE A 51 -4.35 2.21 12.98
N GLY A 52 -3.85 0.98 12.98
CA GLY A 52 -4.24 -0.03 13.97
C GLY A 52 -3.82 0.28 15.42
N ARG A 53 -2.92 1.25 15.63
CA ARG A 53 -2.55 1.74 16.98
C ARG A 53 -3.38 2.93 17.46
N ASN A 54 -4.05 3.64 16.56
CA ASN A 54 -4.74 4.91 16.88
C ASN A 54 -6.26 4.84 16.68
N ILE A 55 -6.79 3.73 16.18
CA ILE A 55 -8.23 3.52 16.00
C ILE A 55 -8.60 2.21 16.69
N ASP A 56 -9.16 2.31 17.90
CA ASP A 56 -9.42 1.17 18.79
C ASP A 56 -10.40 0.16 18.17
N GLU A 57 -11.31 0.62 17.32
CA GLU A 57 -12.33 -0.20 16.67
C GLU A 57 -11.83 -0.97 15.44
N VAL A 58 -10.55 -0.85 15.08
CA VAL A 58 -9.97 -1.42 13.86
C VAL A 58 -8.80 -2.33 14.16
N GLU A 59 -8.96 -3.63 13.90
CA GLU A 59 -7.85 -4.59 13.87
C GLU A 59 -7.41 -4.81 12.41
N ILE A 60 -6.14 -4.58 12.07
CA ILE A 60 -5.62 -4.79 10.71
C ILE A 60 -4.70 -6.00 10.67
N GLN A 61 -4.99 -6.94 9.78
CA GLN A 61 -4.22 -8.16 9.59
C GLN A 61 -3.34 -8.07 8.34
N GLY A 62 -2.15 -8.70 8.38
CA GLY A 62 -1.18 -8.71 7.27
C GLY A 62 -0.08 -7.66 7.39
N ALA A 63 -0.12 -6.79 8.42
CA ALA A 63 0.88 -5.74 8.68
C ALA A 63 2.30 -6.28 8.99
N ASP A 64 2.37 -7.51 9.51
CA ASP A 64 3.56 -8.20 10.00
C ASP A 64 4.34 -8.98 8.93
N ARG A 65 3.79 -9.11 7.71
CA ARG A 65 4.39 -9.94 6.65
C ARG A 65 5.51 -9.27 5.86
N SER A 66 5.82 -8.00 6.14
CA SER A 66 6.79 -7.20 5.38
C SER A 66 8.24 -7.66 5.59
N ASP A 67 8.60 -8.13 6.79
CA ASP A 67 9.96 -8.56 7.12
C ASP A 67 10.42 -9.81 6.34
N ALA A 68 9.47 -10.65 5.90
CA ALA A 68 9.77 -11.83 5.09
C ALA A 68 9.94 -11.51 3.59
N MET A 69 9.52 -10.33 3.13
CA MET A 69 9.30 -10.04 1.71
C MET A 69 10.59 -9.90 0.90
N GLU A 70 11.67 -9.38 1.50
CA GLU A 70 12.95 -9.13 0.80
C GLU A 70 13.54 -10.41 0.16
N GLY A 71 13.40 -11.56 0.83
CA GLY A 71 13.91 -12.84 0.37
C GLY A 71 13.11 -13.49 -0.76
N PHE A 72 11.82 -13.14 -0.91
CA PHE A 72 10.94 -13.74 -1.93
C PHE A 72 10.80 -12.90 -3.20
N LEU A 73 11.01 -11.57 -3.12
CA LEU A 73 10.79 -10.68 -4.26
C LEU A 73 11.61 -11.04 -5.50
N ASP A 74 12.86 -11.52 -5.34
CA ASP A 74 13.69 -11.91 -6.49
C ASP A 74 13.08 -13.05 -7.32
N GLN A 75 12.36 -13.97 -6.66
CA GLN A 75 11.64 -15.04 -7.35
C GLN A 75 10.31 -14.52 -7.90
N MET A 76 9.62 -13.67 -7.14
CA MET A 76 8.32 -13.15 -7.55
C MET A 76 8.39 -12.22 -8.77
N LEU A 77 9.48 -11.46 -8.91
CA LEU A 77 9.72 -10.57 -10.05
C LEU A 77 9.85 -11.31 -11.40
N LYS A 78 10.00 -12.64 -11.38
CA LYS A 78 10.00 -13.48 -12.59
C LYS A 78 8.60 -13.71 -13.15
N PHE A 79 7.56 -13.49 -12.35
CA PHE A 79 6.18 -13.62 -12.79
C PHE A 79 5.72 -12.33 -13.47
N GLN A 80 4.79 -12.45 -14.42
CA GLN A 80 4.18 -11.28 -15.06
C GLN A 80 3.41 -10.42 -14.06
N GLU A 81 2.85 -11.05 -13.03
CA GLU A 81 2.14 -10.37 -11.97
C GLU A 81 2.15 -11.18 -10.68
N PHE A 82 2.09 -10.49 -9.54
CA PHE A 82 1.94 -11.13 -8.24
C PHE A 82 1.39 -10.17 -7.18
N ALA A 83 0.62 -10.70 -6.24
CA ALA A 83 0.25 -9.98 -5.02
C ALA A 83 1.38 -10.07 -4.00
N PHE A 84 1.75 -8.95 -3.39
CA PHE A 84 2.86 -8.90 -2.40
C PHE A 84 2.47 -8.27 -1.06
N ILE A 85 1.38 -7.49 -1.03
CA ILE A 85 0.81 -6.97 0.22
C ILE A 85 -0.69 -7.22 0.20
N GLU A 86 -1.24 -7.68 1.31
CA GLU A 86 -2.67 -7.71 1.55
C GLU A 86 -2.96 -7.32 3.00
N TYR A 87 -3.85 -6.33 3.16
CA TYR A 87 -4.35 -5.89 4.45
C TYR A 87 -5.84 -6.15 4.55
N ARG A 88 -6.25 -6.78 5.64
CA ARG A 88 -7.66 -6.98 5.99
C ARG A 88 -8.00 -6.14 7.22
N TYR A 89 -9.03 -5.31 7.08
CA TYR A 89 -9.53 -4.46 8.14
C TYR A 89 -10.71 -5.17 8.80
N LYS A 90 -10.51 -5.60 10.04
CA LYS A 90 -11.60 -6.04 10.90
C LYS A 90 -12.14 -4.83 11.62
N VAL A 91 -13.41 -4.56 11.37
CA VAL A 91 -14.17 -3.49 11.98
C VAL A 91 -15.41 -4.11 12.59
N SER A 92 -16.03 -3.44 13.56
CA SER A 92 -17.19 -3.94 14.29
C SER A 92 -18.45 -4.13 13.41
N SER A 93 -18.43 -3.62 12.16
CA SER A 93 -19.42 -3.93 11.12
C SER A 93 -19.06 -5.25 10.40
N ARG A 94 -20.06 -6.00 9.93
CA ARG A 94 -19.84 -7.36 9.37
C ARG A 94 -18.90 -7.42 8.16
N LYS A 95 -18.70 -6.30 7.45
CA LYS A 95 -17.82 -6.23 6.28
C LYS A 95 -16.36 -6.11 6.72
N GLN A 96 -15.48 -6.95 6.17
CA GLN A 96 -14.05 -6.87 6.42
C GLN A 96 -13.31 -6.39 5.16
N PRO A 97 -13.28 -5.06 4.91
CA PRO A 97 -12.69 -4.53 3.70
C PRO A 97 -11.21 -4.88 3.58
N GLY A 98 -10.77 -4.99 2.34
CA GLY A 98 -9.45 -5.45 1.96
C GLY A 98 -8.73 -4.49 1.04
N ILE A 99 -7.42 -4.37 1.23
CA ILE A 99 -6.54 -3.71 0.27
C ILE A 99 -5.45 -4.70 -0.12
N ARG A 100 -5.31 -4.96 -1.41
CA ARG A 100 -4.26 -5.81 -1.98
C ARG A 100 -3.41 -5.02 -2.96
N PHE A 101 -2.10 -5.13 -2.84
CA PHE A 101 -1.15 -4.57 -3.80
C PHE A 101 -0.65 -5.68 -4.71
N LYS A 102 -0.85 -5.48 -6.01
CA LYS A 102 -0.43 -6.40 -7.07
C LYS A 102 0.64 -5.70 -7.91
N ALA A 103 1.83 -6.27 -7.94
CA ALA A 103 2.86 -5.85 -8.88
C ALA A 103 2.51 -6.43 -10.26
N GLU A 104 2.57 -5.60 -11.29
CA GLU A 104 2.36 -5.96 -12.68
C GLU A 104 3.60 -5.65 -13.51
N ASN A 105 3.86 -6.55 -14.46
CA ASN A 105 4.79 -6.42 -15.57
C ASN A 105 6.21 -6.04 -15.14
N THR A 106 6.71 -6.70 -14.11
CA THR A 106 8.01 -6.42 -13.47
C THR A 106 9.24 -6.74 -14.34
N GLY A 107 9.04 -7.20 -15.59
CA GLY A 107 10.07 -7.42 -16.60
C GLY A 107 9.86 -6.67 -17.93
N ALA A 108 8.86 -5.78 -18.03
CA ALA A 108 8.58 -4.98 -19.23
C ALA A 108 8.92 -3.49 -19.00
N ALA A 109 8.81 -2.67 -20.05
CA ALA A 109 9.14 -1.24 -20.03
C ALA A 109 8.28 -0.39 -19.08
N ASP A 110 7.20 -0.94 -18.50
CA ASP A 110 6.20 -0.23 -17.70
C ASP A 110 5.86 -1.02 -16.41
N PRO A 111 6.82 -1.16 -15.46
CA PRO A 111 6.55 -1.81 -14.19
C PRO A 111 5.61 -0.95 -13.33
N ARG A 112 4.60 -1.56 -12.73
CA ARG A 112 3.62 -0.84 -11.91
C ARG A 112 3.06 -1.70 -10.77
N VAL A 113 2.40 -1.04 -9.82
CA VAL A 113 1.60 -1.66 -8.78
C VAL A 113 0.17 -1.19 -8.91
N VAL A 114 -0.75 -2.13 -9.06
CA VAL A 114 -2.19 -1.87 -9.02
C VAL A 114 -2.69 -2.20 -7.62
N VAL A 115 -3.47 -1.30 -7.04
CA VAL A 115 -4.12 -1.54 -5.75
C VAL A 115 -5.53 -1.99 -5.99
N HIS A 116 -5.92 -3.12 -5.40
CA HIS A 116 -7.30 -3.61 -5.39
C HIS A 116 -7.91 -3.33 -4.03
N TYR A 117 -9.07 -2.67 -4.04
CA TYR A 117 -9.95 -2.53 -2.89
C TYR A 117 -11.08 -3.56 -2.99
N PHE A 118 -11.23 -4.36 -1.93
CA PHE A 118 -12.32 -5.31 -1.77
C PHE A 118 -13.25 -4.80 -0.68
N ARG A 119 -14.56 -4.85 -0.96
CA ARG A 119 -15.59 -4.49 0.02
C ARG A 119 -15.60 -5.44 1.22
N ASP A 120 -15.36 -6.72 0.97
CA ASP A 120 -15.27 -7.75 2.00
C ASP A 120 -14.33 -8.90 1.54
N LEU A 121 -13.28 -9.17 2.33
CA LEU A 121 -12.34 -10.29 2.10
C LEU A 121 -12.80 -11.62 2.73
N VAL A 122 -13.87 -11.61 3.54
CA VAL A 122 -14.47 -12.82 4.12
C VAL A 122 -15.55 -13.36 3.20
N PHE A 123 -16.45 -12.49 2.75
CA PHE A 123 -17.52 -12.83 1.82
C PHE A 123 -17.30 -12.12 0.49
N TRP A 124 -16.67 -12.82 -0.45
CA TRP A 124 -16.29 -12.25 -1.73
C TRP A 124 -17.52 -12.03 -2.60
N ASP A 125 -17.76 -10.77 -2.96
CA ASP A 125 -18.64 -10.44 -4.06
C ASP A 125 -18.02 -10.97 -5.37
N VAL A 126 -18.83 -11.64 -6.19
CA VAL A 126 -18.42 -12.17 -7.49
C VAL A 126 -19.37 -11.74 -8.59
N ASP A 127 -18.86 -11.57 -9.80
CA ASP A 127 -19.67 -11.33 -10.99
C ASP A 127 -20.40 -12.62 -11.44
N GLU A 128 -21.18 -12.51 -12.52
CA GLU A 128 -21.93 -13.64 -13.08
C GLU A 128 -21.03 -14.80 -13.55
N GLN A 129 -19.75 -14.52 -13.79
CA GLN A 129 -18.73 -15.49 -14.20
C GLN A 129 -17.94 -16.06 -13.01
N GLY A 130 -18.22 -15.61 -11.78
CA GLY A 130 -17.53 -16.03 -10.57
C GLY A 130 -16.20 -15.31 -10.31
N ASN A 131 -15.89 -14.25 -11.04
CA ASN A 131 -14.70 -13.45 -10.77
C ASN A 131 -14.95 -12.52 -9.60
N ARG A 132 -13.93 -12.35 -8.75
CA ARG A 132 -13.99 -11.46 -7.58
C ARG A 132 -14.18 -10.01 -8.04
N ILE A 133 -15.17 -9.34 -7.47
CA ILE A 133 -15.40 -7.92 -7.70
C ILE A 133 -14.44 -7.12 -6.82
N PHE A 134 -13.77 -6.16 -7.43
CA PHE A 134 -12.90 -5.21 -6.76
C PHE A 134 -12.87 -3.88 -7.49
N PHE A 135 -12.42 -2.86 -6.79
CA PHE A 135 -12.18 -1.54 -7.35
C PHE A 135 -10.69 -1.21 -7.33
N GLU A 136 -10.22 -0.45 -8.31
CA GLU A 136 -8.81 -0.02 -8.40
C GLU A 136 -8.67 1.47 -8.03
N PRO A 137 -8.48 1.83 -6.75
CA PRO A 137 -8.46 3.24 -6.33
C PRO A 137 -7.23 4.02 -6.81
N VAL A 138 -6.10 3.35 -6.99
CA VAL A 138 -4.84 3.98 -7.37
C VAL A 138 -3.93 2.97 -8.05
N ARG A 139 -3.12 3.46 -8.98
CA ARG A 139 -1.99 2.75 -9.57
C ARG A 139 -0.71 3.48 -9.23
N PHE A 140 0.36 2.74 -8.94
CA PHE A 140 1.70 3.28 -8.74
C PHE A 140 2.60 2.85 -9.89
N ASP A 141 3.00 3.80 -10.72
CA ASP A 141 4.01 3.62 -11.76
C ASP A 141 5.40 3.55 -11.11
N LEU A 142 6.22 2.61 -11.56
CA LEU A 142 7.58 2.37 -11.09
C LEU A 142 8.64 2.68 -12.16
N THR A 143 8.24 3.28 -13.29
CA THR A 143 9.18 3.66 -14.36
C THR A 143 10.21 4.69 -13.90
N GLU A 144 11.33 4.75 -14.61
CA GLU A 144 12.45 5.68 -14.33
C GLU A 144 13.04 5.55 -12.91
N GLY A 145 12.80 4.43 -12.22
CA GLY A 145 13.31 4.21 -10.87
C GLY A 145 12.63 5.10 -9.81
N LYS A 146 11.38 5.52 -10.05
CA LYS A 146 10.59 6.38 -9.13
C LYS A 146 9.20 5.82 -8.92
N ILE A 147 8.58 6.13 -7.78
CA ILE A 147 7.18 5.82 -7.52
C ILE A 147 6.33 7.05 -7.86
N ARG A 148 5.38 6.91 -8.78
CA ARG A 148 4.40 7.94 -9.12
C ARG A 148 3.00 7.39 -8.91
N ALA A 149 2.14 8.13 -8.21
CA ALA A 149 0.76 7.72 -7.97
C ALA A 149 -0.18 8.28 -9.04
N PHE A 150 -1.06 7.43 -9.53
CA PHE A 150 -2.12 7.74 -10.48
C PHE A 150 -3.46 7.27 -9.90
N PRO A 151 -4.16 8.13 -9.13
CA PRO A 151 -5.48 7.82 -8.58
C PRO A 151 -6.52 7.60 -9.67
N HIS A 152 -7.54 6.78 -9.38
CA HIS A 152 -8.68 6.60 -10.26
C HIS A 152 -9.39 7.94 -10.52
N PRO A 153 -9.81 8.26 -11.75
CA PRO A 153 -10.47 9.53 -12.08
C PRO A 153 -11.69 9.83 -11.19
N ASP A 154 -12.47 8.81 -10.84
CA ASP A 154 -13.67 8.97 -10.01
C ASP A 154 -13.36 9.32 -8.56
N LEU A 155 -12.13 9.08 -8.09
CA LEU A 155 -11.68 9.44 -6.75
C LEU A 155 -10.87 10.74 -6.72
N ARG A 156 -10.84 11.53 -7.81
CA ARG A 156 -10.05 12.79 -7.88
C ARG A 156 -10.28 13.72 -6.70
N SER A 157 -11.51 13.84 -6.18
CA SER A 157 -11.82 14.68 -5.02
C SER A 157 -11.16 14.17 -3.74
N ILE A 158 -11.13 12.85 -3.54
CA ILE A 158 -10.48 12.20 -2.40
C ILE A 158 -8.97 12.43 -2.44
N TYR A 159 -8.37 12.31 -3.63
CA TYR A 159 -6.91 12.45 -3.81
C TYR A 159 -6.44 13.87 -4.14
N ALA A 160 -7.32 14.88 -4.17
CA ALA A 160 -7.00 16.23 -4.66
C ALA A 160 -5.80 16.89 -3.93
N GLY A 161 -5.61 16.57 -2.65
CA GLY A 161 -4.48 17.06 -1.85
C GLY A 161 -3.21 16.21 -1.90
N CYS A 162 -3.23 15.07 -2.60
CA CYS A 162 -2.12 14.12 -2.63
C CYS A 162 -1.06 14.56 -3.64
N THR A 163 -0.12 15.40 -3.22
CA THR A 163 1.00 15.87 -4.07
C THR A 163 2.16 14.89 -4.14
N THR A 164 2.17 13.85 -3.30
CA THR A 164 3.21 12.82 -3.25
C THR A 164 2.60 11.42 -3.33
N TRP A 165 3.38 10.43 -3.77
CA TRP A 165 2.91 9.04 -3.80
C TRP A 165 2.64 8.50 -2.39
N GLN A 166 3.38 8.96 -1.37
CA GLN A 166 3.13 8.59 0.03
C GLN A 166 1.79 9.14 0.53
N ALA A 167 1.44 10.37 0.14
CA ALA A 167 0.14 10.94 0.47
C ALA A 167 -0.99 10.13 -0.18
N ALA A 168 -0.84 9.77 -1.46
CA ALA A 168 -1.79 8.89 -2.14
C ALA A 168 -1.88 7.52 -1.44
N LEU A 169 -0.75 6.90 -1.09
CA LEU A 169 -0.74 5.62 -0.38
C LEU A 169 -1.47 5.69 0.97
N ARG A 170 -1.24 6.75 1.75
CA ARG A 170 -1.93 6.99 3.03
C ARG A 170 -3.43 7.10 2.83
N GLU A 171 -3.84 7.89 1.85
CA GLU A 171 -5.24 8.08 1.50
C GLU A 171 -5.89 6.76 1.07
N THR A 172 -5.20 5.98 0.23
CA THR A 172 -5.64 4.64 -0.18
C THR A 172 -5.82 3.70 1.01
N LEU A 173 -4.86 3.64 1.92
CA LEU A 173 -4.92 2.78 3.11
C LEU A 173 -5.98 3.25 4.13
N ALA A 174 -6.35 4.52 4.10
CA ALA A 174 -7.44 5.06 4.90
C ALA A 174 -8.83 4.88 4.26
N LEU A 175 -8.94 4.49 2.97
CA LEU A 175 -10.23 4.29 2.30
C LEU A 175 -11.22 3.41 3.08
N PRO A 176 -10.81 2.23 3.61
CA PRO A 176 -11.70 1.38 4.41
C PRO A 176 -12.33 2.12 5.59
N LEU A 177 -11.64 3.10 6.14
CA LEU A 177 -12.06 3.90 7.29
C LEU A 177 -13.02 5.01 6.91
N ARG A 178 -12.88 5.59 5.71
CA ARG A 178 -13.77 6.66 5.23
C ARG A 178 -15.22 6.19 5.14
N PHE A 179 -15.42 4.89 4.90
CA PHE A 179 -16.74 4.25 4.82
C PHE A 179 -17.20 3.62 6.14
N LEU A 180 -16.41 3.71 7.23
CA LEU A 180 -16.85 3.22 8.55
C LEU A 180 -17.93 4.09 9.18
N PHE A 181 -17.95 5.39 8.84
CA PHE A 181 -18.83 6.37 9.46
C PHE A 181 -19.85 6.99 8.49
N ASP A 182 -19.71 6.75 7.18
CA ASP A 182 -20.69 7.16 6.17
C ASP A 182 -21.31 5.92 5.49
N PRO A 183 -22.59 5.61 5.74
CA PRO A 183 -23.29 4.48 5.12
C PRO A 183 -23.63 4.73 3.65
N ARG A 184 -23.38 5.93 3.10
CA ARG A 184 -23.41 6.17 1.67
C ARG A 184 -22.16 5.55 1.06
N GLU A 185 -22.25 4.26 0.80
CA GLU A 185 -21.37 3.61 -0.15
C GLU A 185 -21.40 4.45 -1.42
N TYR A 186 -20.23 4.91 -1.89
CA TYR A 186 -20.15 5.52 -3.21
C TYR A 186 -20.78 4.53 -4.19
N PRO A 187 -21.78 4.90 -5.00
CA PRO A 187 -22.49 3.98 -5.89
C PRO A 187 -21.61 3.43 -7.03
N MET A 188 -20.30 3.70 -6.99
CA MET A 188 -19.30 3.22 -7.94
C MET A 188 -18.18 2.39 -7.27
N LEU A 189 -18.42 1.86 -6.05
CA LEU A 189 -17.65 0.78 -5.41
C LEU A 189 -18.47 -0.51 -5.26
#